data_AF-A0A8S1EKH4-F1
#
_entry.id   AF-A0A8S1EKH4-F1
#
_cell.length_a   1.000
_cell.length_b   1.000
_cell.length_c   1.000
_cell.angle_alpha   90.00
_cell.angle_beta   90.00
_cell.angle_gamma   90.00
#
_symmetry.space_group_name_H-M   'P 1'
#
loop_
_entity.id
_entity.type
_entity.pdbx_description
1 polymer ?
#
loop_
_entity_poly.entity_id
_entity_poly.type
_entity_poly.pdbx_seq_one_letter_code
_entity_poly.pdbx_strand_id
1 'polypeptide(L)'
;MMAPQDMGITVIIGRVAIKNDISVFYFATLVPLLVYFREDGQMEKREFLEEWKGIPEQNEQQFTIQNLHNLNADAICNKLQLNNIFTVARRQVDNQQLLYHSVKYTNNLTVLSELKVNSSSPSITLSLKSKNVMAIANMNEVFQAILNN
;
A
#
# COMPACT_ATOMS: atom_id res chain seq x y z
N MET A 1 -28.25 6.25 4.58
CA MET A 1 -26.89 5.95 5.06
C MET A 1 -26.26 5.07 4.00
N MET A 2 -25.27 5.57 3.24
CA MET A 2 -24.59 4.79 2.19
C MET A 2 -23.85 3.62 2.82
N ALA A 3 -23.77 2.49 2.11
CA ALA A 3 -23.04 1.34 2.61
C ALA A 3 -21.53 1.69 2.64
N PRO A 4 -20.75 1.16 3.60
CA PRO A 4 -19.32 1.45 3.71
C PRO A 4 -18.50 1.13 2.44
N GLN A 5 -19.00 0.20 1.63
CA GLN A 5 -18.47 -0.16 0.31
C GLN A 5 -18.63 0.93 -0.77
N ASP A 6 -19.53 1.91 -0.54
CA ASP A 6 -19.84 2.97 -1.51
C ASP A 6 -19.01 4.26 -1.30
N MET A 7 -18.11 4.29 -0.30
CA MET A 7 -17.32 5.48 0.07
C MET A 7 -15.93 5.58 -0.59
N GLY A 8 -15.56 4.67 -1.49
CA GLY A 8 -14.36 4.81 -2.35
C GLY A 8 -13.01 4.81 -1.62
N ILE A 9 -13.00 4.50 -0.33
CA ILE A 9 -11.82 4.19 0.47
C ILE A 9 -12.23 2.98 1.29
N THR A 10 -11.60 1.83 1.09
CA THR A 10 -11.96 0.61 1.81
C THR A 10 -11.07 0.46 3.03
N VAL A 11 -11.66 0.93 4.12
CA VAL A 11 -11.09 1.16 5.44
C VAL A 11 -11.65 0.08 6.37
N ILE A 12 -10.89 -0.37 7.38
CA ILE A 12 -11.44 -1.33 8.34
C ILE A 12 -12.53 -0.61 9.14
N ILE A 13 -13.74 -1.17 9.20
CA ILE A 13 -14.83 -0.60 9.99
C ILE A 13 -14.58 -0.92 11.46
N GLY A 14 -14.09 0.06 12.20
CA GLY A 14 -13.95 -0.01 13.66
C GLY A 14 -15.29 0.30 14.32
N ARG A 15 -15.74 -0.57 15.23
CA ARG A 15 -16.86 -0.28 16.12
C ARG A 15 -16.32 0.34 17.40
N VAL A 16 -16.80 1.54 17.72
CA VAL A 16 -16.34 2.32 18.86
C VAL A 16 -17.50 2.50 19.85
N ALA A 17 -17.19 2.37 21.14
CA ALA A 17 -18.08 2.72 22.23
C ALA A 17 -17.41 3.80 23.08
N ILE A 18 -18.08 4.94 23.26
CA ILE A 18 -17.63 6.02 24.16
C ILE A 18 -18.59 6.09 25.34
N LYS A 19 -18.07 5.95 26.57
CA LYS A 19 -18.84 6.05 27.81
C LYS A 19 -18.56 7.37 28.51
N ASN A 20 -19.60 8.06 28.97
CA ASN A 20 -19.51 9.17 29.91
C ASN A 20 -20.53 9.00 31.05
N ASP A 21 -20.65 10.02 31.90
CA ASP A 21 -21.56 10.00 33.06
C ASP A 21 -23.05 9.99 32.69
N ILE A 22 -23.40 10.27 31.42
CA ILE A 22 -24.78 10.27 30.92
C ILE A 22 -25.13 8.91 30.33
N SER A 23 -24.32 8.38 29.41
CA SER A 23 -24.61 7.12 28.69
C SER A 23 -23.39 6.54 27.96
N VAL A 24 -23.62 5.46 27.21
CA VAL A 24 -22.69 4.86 26.25
C VAL A 24 -23.16 5.15 24.82
N PHE A 25 -22.30 5.72 24.01
CA PHE A 25 -22.54 6.05 22.60
C PHE A 25 -21.78 5.08 21.71
N TYR A 26 -22.46 4.50 20.73
CA TYR A 26 -21.88 3.56 19.78
C TYR A 26 -21.87 4.18 18.39
N PHE A 27 -20.74 4.08 17.69
CA PHE A 27 -20.66 4.44 16.29
C PHE A 27 -19.65 3.54 15.57
N ALA A 28 -19.75 3.52 14.24
CA ALA A 28 -18.75 2.91 13.38
C ALA A 28 -17.88 4.03 12.79
N THR A 29 -16.59 3.77 12.67
CA THR A 29 -15.67 4.66 11.97
C THR A 29 -14.80 3.87 11.01
N LEU A 30 -14.27 4.58 10.03
CA LEU A 30 -13.35 4.06 9.04
C LEU A 30 -11.92 4.21 9.55
N VAL A 31 -11.19 3.11 9.64
CA VAL A 31 -9.80 3.09 10.12
C VAL A 31 -8.82 2.92 8.95
N PRO A 32 -8.05 3.96 8.57
CA PRO A 32 -7.11 3.93 7.44
C PRO A 32 -6.18 2.72 7.51
N LEU A 33 -6.02 1.98 6.41
CA LEU A 33 -5.19 0.77 6.40
C LEU A 33 -3.73 1.04 6.82
N LEU A 34 -3.24 2.23 6.48
CA LEU A 34 -1.92 2.77 6.82
C LEU A 34 -1.56 2.64 8.31
N VAL A 35 -2.54 2.77 9.22
CA VAL A 35 -2.28 2.71 10.68
C VAL A 35 -1.87 1.32 11.14
N TYR A 36 -2.09 0.31 10.31
CA TYR A 36 -1.69 -1.07 10.59
C TYR A 36 -0.33 -1.43 10.00
N PHE A 37 0.37 -0.52 9.32
CA PHE A 37 1.72 -0.76 8.81
C PHE A 37 2.76 -0.56 9.90
N ARG A 38 3.65 -1.53 10.05
CA ARG A 38 4.68 -1.53 11.07
C ARG A 38 5.87 -0.66 10.66
N GLU A 39 6.45 0.02 11.65
CA GLU A 39 7.67 0.82 11.49
C GLU A 39 8.91 -0.05 11.22
N ASP A 40 8.91 -1.30 11.67
CA ASP A 40 9.95 -2.31 11.38
C ASP A 40 9.58 -3.17 10.15
N GLY A 41 8.90 -2.57 9.17
CA GLY A 41 8.42 -3.25 7.95
C GLY A 41 9.44 -3.36 6.81
N GLN A 42 10.64 -2.84 7.00
CA GLN A 42 11.70 -2.88 6.00
C GLN A 42 12.28 -4.30 5.89
N MET A 43 12.18 -4.89 4.71
CA MET A 43 12.78 -6.20 4.40
C MET A 43 14.22 -6.06 3.90
N GLU A 44 15.03 -7.08 4.13
CA GLU A 44 16.32 -7.19 3.44
C GLU A 44 16.12 -7.57 1.97
N LYS A 45 17.04 -7.11 1.10
CA LYS A 45 16.96 -7.37 -0.34
C LYS A 45 16.92 -8.86 -0.68
N ARG A 46 17.63 -9.70 0.07
CA ARG A 46 17.64 -11.16 -0.13
C ARG A 46 16.28 -11.77 0.22
N GLU A 47 15.75 -11.43 1.38
CA GLU A 47 14.43 -11.88 1.86
C GLU A 47 13.32 -11.48 0.88
N PHE A 48 13.34 -10.23 0.42
CA PHE A 48 12.39 -9.74 -0.58
C PHE A 48 12.43 -10.56 -1.87
N LEU A 49 13.63 -10.83 -2.41
CA LEU A 49 13.78 -11.58 -3.66
C LEU A 49 13.34 -13.04 -3.53
N GLU A 50 13.61 -13.67 -2.38
CA GLU A 50 13.16 -15.02 -2.08
C GLU A 50 11.62 -15.07 -2.01
N GLU A 51 10.98 -14.15 -1.29
CA GLU A 51 9.51 -14.11 -1.17
C GLU A 51 8.81 -13.72 -2.47
N TRP A 52 9.32 -12.72 -3.21
CA TRP A 52 8.76 -12.28 -4.48
C TRP A 52 8.70 -13.41 -5.51
N LYS A 53 9.76 -14.22 -5.58
CA LYS A 53 9.83 -15.39 -6.48
C LYS A 53 9.00 -16.57 -5.98
N GLY A 54 8.83 -16.70 -4.66
CA GLY A 54 8.05 -17.77 -4.05
C GLY A 54 6.54 -17.60 -4.24
N ILE A 55 6.04 -16.39 -4.49
CA ILE A 55 4.62 -16.11 -4.71
C ILE A 55 4.26 -16.34 -6.20
N PRO A 56 3.31 -17.24 -6.51
CA PRO A 56 2.87 -17.51 -7.88
C PRO A 56 2.39 -16.25 -8.62
N GLU A 57 2.71 -16.12 -9.91
CA GLU A 57 2.28 -14.97 -10.73
C GLU A 57 0.76 -14.81 -10.81
N GLN A 58 0.00 -15.90 -10.76
CA GLN A 58 -1.47 -15.85 -10.70
C GLN A 58 -2.03 -15.13 -9.45
N ASN A 59 -1.20 -14.98 -8.41
CA ASN A 59 -1.54 -14.23 -7.20
C ASN A 59 -1.04 -12.78 -7.25
N GLU A 60 -0.38 -12.39 -8.33
CA GLU A 60 -0.01 -11.00 -8.59
C GLU A 60 -1.25 -10.21 -9.03
N GLN A 61 -1.44 -9.04 -8.41
CA GLN A 61 -2.46 -8.09 -8.86
C GLN A 61 -1.77 -6.85 -9.39
N GLN A 62 -2.15 -6.43 -10.60
CA GLN A 62 -1.58 -5.27 -11.26
C GLN A 62 -2.61 -4.17 -11.45
N PHE A 63 -2.21 -2.94 -11.14
CA PHE A 63 -3.02 -1.74 -11.21
C PHE A 63 -2.27 -0.63 -11.94
N THR A 64 -3.02 0.38 -12.39
CA THR A 64 -2.45 1.61 -12.95
C THR A 64 -2.81 2.78 -12.06
N ILE A 65 -1.80 3.56 -11.66
CA ILE A 65 -1.92 4.78 -10.87
C ILE A 65 -1.56 5.96 -11.75
N GLN A 66 -2.38 7.00 -11.74
CA GLN A 66 -2.07 8.25 -12.42
C GLN A 66 -1.16 9.10 -11.53
N ASN A 67 0.01 9.47 -12.03
CA ASN A 67 0.98 10.33 -11.37
C ASN A 67 0.60 11.81 -11.57
N LEU A 68 -0.48 12.23 -10.93
CA LEU A 68 -1.09 13.56 -11.13
C LEU A 68 -0.13 14.73 -10.84
N HIS A 69 0.88 14.50 -9.98
CA HIS A 69 1.85 15.51 -9.55
C HIS A 69 3.22 15.36 -10.21
N ASN A 70 3.36 14.51 -11.25
CA ASN A 70 4.62 14.24 -11.94
C ASN A 70 5.79 13.91 -10.98
N LEU A 71 5.50 13.13 -9.93
CA LEU A 71 6.49 12.73 -8.93
C LEU A 71 7.59 11.90 -9.61
N ASN A 72 8.85 12.26 -9.35
CA ASN A 72 9.98 11.42 -9.68
C ASN A 72 10.11 10.27 -8.65
N ALA A 73 10.99 9.31 -8.91
CA ALA A 73 11.13 8.16 -8.03
C ALA A 73 11.61 8.49 -6.62
N ASP A 74 12.48 9.49 -6.46
CA ASP A 74 12.92 9.90 -5.12
C ASP A 74 11.73 10.44 -4.31
N ALA A 75 10.88 11.28 -4.92
CA ALA A 75 9.67 11.79 -4.29
C ALA A 75 8.68 10.67 -3.96
N ILE A 76 8.50 9.70 -4.87
CA ILE A 76 7.68 8.51 -4.63
C ILE A 76 8.21 7.72 -3.42
N CYS A 77 9.50 7.39 -3.40
CA CYS A 77 10.11 6.62 -2.31
C CYS A 77 9.96 7.36 -0.98
N ASN A 78 10.20 8.67 -0.95
CA ASN A 78 10.07 9.48 0.27
C ASN A 78 8.63 9.51 0.79
N LYS A 79 7.64 9.72 -0.08
CA LYS A 79 6.21 9.71 0.32
C LYS A 79 5.78 8.34 0.87
N LEU A 80 6.20 7.26 0.21
CA LEU A 80 5.90 5.90 0.66
C LEU A 80 6.57 5.58 2.00
N GLN A 81 7.83 5.97 2.18
CA GLN A 81 8.59 5.76 3.40
C GLN A 81 7.95 6.45 4.61
N LEU A 82 7.42 7.67 4.45
CA LEU A 82 6.68 8.39 5.51
C LEU A 82 5.41 7.66 5.97
N ASN A 83 4.95 6.69 5.18
CA ASN A 83 3.75 5.90 5.44
C ASN A 83 4.09 4.42 5.72
N ASN A 84 5.30 4.10 6.17
CA ASN A 84 5.75 2.73 6.47
C ASN A 84 5.68 1.77 5.26
N ILE A 85 5.87 2.29 4.05
CA ILE A 85 6.08 1.51 2.82
C ILE A 85 7.55 1.68 2.41
N PHE A 86 8.35 0.65 2.63
CA PHE A 86 9.81 0.78 2.62
C PHE A 86 10.39 0.39 1.27
N THR A 87 11.20 1.27 0.65
CA THR A 87 11.93 0.93 -0.57
C THR A 87 13.08 -0.03 -0.27
N VAL A 88 12.99 -1.25 -0.82
CA VAL A 88 14.00 -2.31 -0.66
C VAL A 88 15.07 -2.23 -1.74
N ALA A 89 14.67 -1.92 -2.98
CA ALA A 89 15.60 -1.82 -4.11
C ALA A 89 15.06 -0.88 -5.18
N ARG A 90 15.98 -0.33 -5.97
CA ARG A 90 15.69 0.48 -7.15
C ARG A 90 16.50 -0.05 -8.33
N ARG A 91 15.89 -0.11 -9.51
CA ARG A 91 16.56 -0.47 -10.76
C ARG A 91 16.14 0.48 -11.86
N GLN A 92 17.13 0.94 -12.63
CA GLN A 92 16.88 1.58 -13.91
C GLN A 92 16.88 0.47 -14.97
N VAL A 93 15.80 0.36 -15.74
CA VAL A 93 15.70 -0.56 -16.89
C VAL A 93 15.21 0.26 -18.07
N ASP A 94 16.04 0.40 -19.09
CA ASP A 94 15.82 1.33 -20.20
C ASP A 94 15.48 2.76 -19.68
N ASN A 95 14.39 3.35 -20.17
CA ASN A 95 13.87 4.65 -19.75
C ASN A 95 12.86 4.56 -18.58
N GLN A 96 12.88 3.46 -17.81
CA GLN A 96 11.96 3.21 -16.70
C GLN A 96 12.70 2.97 -15.40
N GLN A 97 12.05 3.32 -14.30
CA GLN A 97 12.49 2.99 -12.96
C GLN A 97 11.55 1.95 -12.33
N LEU A 98 12.16 0.87 -11.85
CA LEU A 98 11.49 -0.17 -11.07
C LEU A 98 11.84 0.04 -9.60
N LEU A 99 10.82 0.28 -8.79
CA LEU A 99 10.93 0.55 -7.36
C LEU A 99 10.26 -0.60 -6.61
N TYR A 100 11.04 -1.30 -5.78
CA TYR A 100 10.57 -2.46 -5.02
C TYR A 100 10.33 -2.06 -3.58
N HIS A 101 9.17 -2.40 -3.03
CA HIS A 101 8.79 -2.03 -1.67
C HIS A 101 8.29 -3.20 -0.84
N SER A 102 8.54 -3.14 0.46
CA SER A 102 7.95 -4.03 1.46
C SER A 102 7.00 -3.26 2.37
N VAL A 103 5.89 -3.92 2.71
CA VAL A 103 4.92 -3.47 3.70
C VAL A 103 4.63 -4.63 4.65
N LYS A 104 4.79 -4.40 5.95
CA LYS A 104 4.46 -5.40 6.98
C LYS A 104 3.33 -4.89 7.85
N TYR A 105 2.28 -5.69 7.98
CA TYR A 105 1.14 -5.38 8.84
C TYR A 105 1.42 -5.76 10.29
N THR A 106 0.72 -5.13 11.23
CA THR A 106 0.75 -5.45 12.66
C THR A 106 0.36 -6.90 12.97
N ASN A 107 -0.44 -7.55 12.12
CA ASN A 107 -0.78 -8.98 12.21
C ASN A 107 0.24 -9.91 11.54
N ASN A 108 1.42 -9.41 11.18
CA ASN A 108 2.52 -10.11 10.52
C ASN A 108 2.26 -10.58 9.07
N LEU A 109 1.17 -10.15 8.44
CA LEU A 109 1.04 -10.28 6.99
C LEU A 109 2.01 -9.33 6.29
N THR A 110 2.48 -9.72 5.11
CA THR A 110 3.40 -8.93 4.29
C THR A 110 2.80 -8.72 2.91
N VAL A 111 2.96 -7.51 2.38
CA VAL A 111 2.69 -7.18 0.98
C VAL A 111 3.97 -6.67 0.35
N LEU A 112 4.28 -7.20 -0.82
CA LEU A 112 5.38 -6.75 -1.66
C LEU A 112 4.81 -5.95 -2.83
N SER A 113 5.49 -4.87 -3.21
CA SER A 113 5.11 -4.12 -4.40
C SER A 113 6.28 -3.85 -5.34
N GLU A 114 5.96 -3.76 -6.63
CA GLU A 114 6.81 -3.17 -7.66
C GLU A 114 6.06 -1.98 -8.26
N LEU A 115 6.67 -0.79 -8.25
CA LEU A 115 6.22 0.34 -9.06
C LEU A 115 7.12 0.46 -10.28
N LYS A 116 6.52 0.41 -11.47
CA LYS A 116 7.17 0.76 -12.73
C LYS A 116 6.78 2.19 -13.09
N VAL A 117 7.76 3.08 -13.01
CA VAL A 117 7.63 4.52 -13.27
C VAL A 117 8.32 4.83 -14.60
N ASN A 118 7.60 5.44 -15.53
CA ASN A 118 8.14 5.84 -16.83
C ASN A 118 8.20 7.37 -16.91
N SER A 119 9.35 7.95 -17.24
CA SER A 119 9.47 9.41 -17.39
C SER A 119 8.70 9.97 -18.58
N SER A 120 8.31 9.14 -19.55
CA SER A 120 7.54 9.55 -20.73
C SER A 120 6.02 9.38 -20.57
N SER A 121 5.54 8.84 -19.45
CA SER A 121 4.11 8.61 -19.22
C SER A 121 3.73 8.97 -17.78
N PRO A 122 2.60 9.67 -17.57
CA PRO A 122 2.08 9.92 -16.22
C PRO A 122 1.52 8.65 -15.57
N SER A 123 1.42 7.53 -16.28
CA SER A 123 0.94 6.26 -15.69
C SER A 123 2.06 5.51 -14.98
N ILE A 124 1.84 5.17 -13.72
CA ILE A 124 2.67 4.26 -12.93
C ILE A 124 1.97 2.90 -12.88
N THR A 125 2.68 1.83 -13.22
CA THR A 125 2.16 0.47 -13.03
C THR A 125 2.52 -0.01 -11.64
N LEU A 126 1.54 -0.45 -10.86
CA LEU A 126 1.69 -1.03 -9.54
C LEU A 126 1.41 -2.54 -9.61
N SER A 127 2.41 -3.35 -9.32
CA SER A 127 2.27 -4.79 -9.11
C SER A 127 2.33 -5.11 -7.62
N LEU A 128 1.39 -5.91 -7.12
CA LEU A 128 1.27 -6.30 -5.72
C LEU A 128 1.29 -7.82 -5.58
N LYS A 129 2.05 -8.31 -4.59
CA LYS A 129 2.11 -9.72 -4.23
C LYS A 129 2.00 -9.91 -2.71
N SER A 130 1.37 -10.99 -2.30
CA SER A 130 1.37 -11.48 -0.92
C SER A 130 1.13 -12.98 -0.89
N LYS A 131 1.68 -13.66 0.13
CA LYS A 131 1.30 -15.05 0.45
C LYS A 131 -0.18 -15.16 0.82
N ASN A 132 -0.79 -14.07 1.30
CA ASN A 132 -2.21 -13.98 1.59
C ASN A 132 -2.84 -12.87 0.75
N VAL A 133 -3.60 -13.24 -0.28
CA VAL A 133 -4.21 -12.29 -1.23
C VAL A 133 -5.16 -11.29 -0.54
N MET A 134 -5.74 -11.65 0.61
CA MET A 134 -6.55 -10.72 1.39
C MET A 134 -5.76 -9.51 1.92
N ALA A 135 -4.44 -9.64 2.08
CA ALA A 135 -3.57 -8.53 2.45
C ALA A 135 -3.39 -7.51 1.30
N ILE A 136 -3.58 -7.94 0.05
CA ILE A 136 -3.48 -7.06 -1.13
C ILE A 136 -4.74 -6.18 -1.26
N ALA A 137 -5.86 -6.61 -0.67
CA ALA A 137 -7.13 -5.89 -0.75
C ALA A 137 -6.92 -4.41 -0.36
N ASN A 138 -7.36 -3.52 -1.25
CA ASN A 138 -7.35 -2.06 -1.07
C ASN A 138 -5.96 -1.41 -1.06
N MET A 139 -4.88 -2.15 -1.26
CA MET A 139 -3.53 -1.57 -1.34
C MET A 139 -3.39 -0.62 -2.53
N ASN A 140 -4.06 -0.86 -3.66
CA ASN A 140 -4.10 0.08 -4.78
C ASN A 140 -4.64 1.47 -4.34
N GLU A 141 -5.75 1.51 -3.60
CA GLU A 141 -6.32 2.76 -3.08
C GLU A 141 -5.36 3.46 -2.11
N VAL A 142 -4.66 2.70 -1.26
CA VAL A 142 -3.63 3.23 -0.36
C VAL A 142 -2.49 3.88 -1.13
N PHE A 143 -1.92 3.19 -2.14
CA PHE A 143 -0.87 3.76 -2.98
C PHE A 143 -1.36 5.00 -3.73
N GLN A 144 -2.58 5.01 -4.27
CA GLN A 144 -3.17 6.18 -4.92
C GLN A 144 -3.30 7.35 -3.93
N ALA A 145 -3.83 7.11 -2.72
CA ALA A 145 -4.00 8.15 -1.72
C ALA A 145 -2.66 8.75 -1.28
N ILE A 146 -1.62 7.95 -1.08
CA ILE A 146 -0.29 8.47 -0.71
C ILE A 146 0.31 9.30 -1.85
N LEU A 147 0.22 8.83 -3.10
CA LEU A 147 0.89 9.49 -4.22
C LEU A 147 0.13 10.75 -4.70
N ASN A 148 -1.18 10.79 -4.54
CA ASN A 148 -2.03 11.91 -4.97
C ASN A 148 -2.21 13.02 -3.93
N ASN A 149 -1.85 12.80 -2.67
CA ASN A 149 -1.80 13.84 -1.63
C ASN A 149 -0.43 14.51 -1.60
#